data_AF-A0A6A4BWQ2-F1
#
_entry.id   AF-A0A6A4BWQ2-F1
#
_cell.length_a   1.000
_cell.length_b   1.000
_cell.length_c   1.000
_cell.angle_alpha   90.00
_cell.angle_beta   90.00
_cell.angle_gamma   90.00
#
_symmetry.space_group_name_H-M   'P 1'
#
loop_
_entity.id
_entity.type
_entity.pdbx_description
1 polymer ?
#
loop_
_entity_poly.entity_id
_entity_poly.type
_entity_poly.pdbx_seq_one_letter_code
_entity_poly.pdbx_strand_id
1 'polypeptide(L)'
;MTMSEELQRYGKSFVRIWEELQIESNGAYSVERLQQLRDYSERVTAMHCVIVLVVTPLPCLLVIVLIESIPLRPPADGIEHSFLLWVRTFALTVVVVLGCMWPCRVVVPGLPLSITPVIVAATASAIAGAAGAFGIAYAIGFPLPFTLVLIALAVVHSSVISYWSLCKLL
;
A
#
# COMPACT_ATOMS: atom_id res chain seq x y z
N MET A 1 -38.18 0.95 25.61
CA MET A 1 -37.06 1.48 24.80
C MET A 1 -36.10 0.34 24.62
N THR A 2 -36.25 -0.39 23.52
CA THR A 2 -35.68 -1.74 23.36
C THR A 2 -34.31 -1.64 22.70
N MET A 3 -33.39 -2.51 23.11
CA MET A 3 -32.00 -2.58 22.62
C MET A 3 -31.88 -2.67 21.08
N SER A 4 -32.95 -3.07 20.39
CA SER A 4 -33.09 -3.06 18.94
C SER A 4 -33.13 -1.65 18.32
N GLU A 5 -33.71 -0.66 19.01
CA GLU A 5 -33.83 0.73 18.53
C GLU A 5 -32.48 1.44 18.57
N GLU A 6 -31.69 1.20 19.61
CA GLU A 6 -30.31 1.70 19.74
C GLU A 6 -29.41 1.09 18.64
N LEU A 7 -29.51 -0.22 18.41
CA LEU A 7 -28.77 -0.89 17.34
C LEU A 7 -29.09 -0.33 15.95
N GLN A 8 -30.38 -0.06 15.67
CA GLN A 8 -30.77 0.60 14.41
C GLN A 8 -30.24 2.02 14.32
N ARG A 9 -30.20 2.77 15.42
CA ARG A 9 -29.71 4.14 15.45
C ARG A 9 -28.20 4.21 15.21
N TYR A 10 -27.43 3.33 15.87
CA TYR A 10 -25.99 3.21 15.64
C TYR A 10 -25.68 2.72 14.23
N GLY A 11 -26.42 1.76 13.70
CA GLY A 11 -26.27 1.29 12.33
C GLY A 11 -26.49 2.41 11.30
N LYS A 12 -27.55 3.20 11.45
CA LYS A 12 -27.82 4.35 10.56
C LYS A 12 -26.77 5.44 10.68
N SER A 13 -26.28 5.73 11.89
CA SER A 13 -25.23 6.73 12.09
C SER A 13 -23.90 6.25 11.51
N PHE A 14 -23.58 4.97 11.65
CA PHE A 14 -22.39 4.37 11.06
C PHE A 14 -22.43 4.41 9.53
N VAL A 15 -23.56 4.05 8.92
CA VAL A 15 -23.76 4.15 7.46
C VAL A 15 -23.61 5.58 6.98
N ARG A 16 -24.17 6.56 7.69
CA ARG A 16 -24.04 7.96 7.29
C ARG A 16 -22.59 8.45 7.38
N ILE A 17 -21.89 8.12 8.46
CA ILE A 17 -20.47 8.46 8.63
C ILE A 17 -19.63 7.75 7.56
N TRP A 18 -19.96 6.50 7.24
CA TRP A 18 -19.32 5.73 6.19
C TRP A 18 -19.51 6.36 4.81
N GLU A 19 -20.74 6.77 4.46
CA GLU A 19 -21.06 7.49 3.22
C GLU A 19 -20.38 8.87 3.15
N GLU A 20 -20.34 9.61 4.25
CA GLU A 20 -19.64 10.91 4.35
C GLU A 20 -18.11 10.75 4.21
N LEU A 21 -17.53 9.68 4.76
CA LEU A 21 -16.10 9.34 4.63
C LEU A 21 -15.73 8.77 3.26
N GLN A 22 -16.70 8.25 2.52
CA GLN A 22 -16.49 7.70 1.18
C GLN A 22 -16.37 8.86 0.18
N ILE A 23 -15.19 9.50 0.17
CA ILE A 23 -14.78 10.57 -0.74
C ILE A 23 -14.93 10.14 -2.22
N GLU A 24 -14.88 8.84 -2.50
CA GLU A 24 -15.14 8.24 -3.82
C GLU A 24 -16.60 8.45 -4.31
N SER A 25 -17.57 8.65 -3.42
CA SER A 25 -18.98 8.93 -3.80
C SER A 25 -19.28 10.41 -4.02
N ASN A 26 -18.54 11.31 -3.34
CA ASN A 26 -18.70 12.76 -3.45
C ASN A 26 -17.79 13.40 -4.50
N GLY A 27 -16.75 12.70 -4.95
CA GLY A 27 -16.05 13.02 -6.18
C GLY A 27 -16.87 12.51 -7.35
N ALA A 28 -17.75 13.34 -7.91
CA ALA A 28 -18.52 13.03 -9.11
C ALA A 28 -17.68 12.19 -10.08
N TYR A 29 -17.98 10.89 -10.20
CA TYR A 29 -17.49 10.12 -11.34
C TYR A 29 -17.99 10.89 -12.55
N SER A 30 -17.07 11.52 -13.26
CA SER A 30 -17.45 12.29 -14.44
C SER A 30 -18.22 11.33 -15.34
N VAL A 31 -19.38 11.78 -15.84
CA VAL A 31 -20.30 10.95 -16.64
C VAL A 31 -19.55 10.25 -17.77
N GLU A 32 -18.49 10.90 -18.25
CA GLU A 32 -17.54 10.42 -19.25
C GLU A 32 -16.80 9.14 -18.80
N ARG A 33 -16.37 8.99 -17.54
CA ARG A 33 -15.72 7.75 -17.06
C ARG A 33 -16.69 6.57 -17.01
N LEU A 34 -17.94 6.82 -16.62
CA LEU A 34 -18.98 5.78 -16.60
C LEU A 34 -19.38 5.37 -18.03
N GLN A 35 -19.45 6.34 -18.96
CA GLN A 35 -19.66 6.05 -20.37
C GLN A 35 -18.51 5.22 -20.96
N GLN A 36 -17.25 5.58 -20.68
CA GLN A 36 -16.08 4.81 -21.10
C GLN A 36 -16.07 3.38 -20.57
N LEU A 37 -16.49 3.18 -19.31
CA LEU A 37 -16.59 1.84 -18.72
C LEU A 37 -17.69 1.01 -19.41
N ARG A 38 -18.84 1.62 -19.71
CA ARG A 38 -19.93 0.97 -20.44
C ARG A 38 -19.49 0.58 -21.85
N ASP A 39 -18.89 1.50 -22.59
CA ASP A 39 -18.41 1.26 -23.95
C ASP A 39 -17.32 0.18 -23.97
N TYR A 40 -16.43 0.16 -22.96
CA TYR A 40 -15.46 -0.92 -22.78
C TYR A 40 -16.14 -2.26 -22.50
N SER A 41 -17.12 -2.31 -21.60
CA SER A 41 -17.87 -3.53 -21.25
C SER A 41 -18.71 -4.08 -22.41
N GLU A 42 -19.23 -3.21 -23.29
CA GLU A 42 -19.99 -3.63 -24.48
C GLU A 42 -19.07 -4.11 -25.60
N ARG A 43 -17.85 -3.56 -25.69
CA ARG A 43 -16.88 -3.88 -26.74
C ARG A 43 -16.02 -5.10 -26.42
N VAL A 44 -15.91 -5.47 -25.15
CA VAL A 44 -14.96 -6.47 -24.65
C VAL A 44 -15.69 -7.71 -24.10
N THR A 45 -15.31 -8.89 -24.59
CA THR A 45 -15.83 -10.17 -24.10
C THR A 45 -15.48 -10.40 -22.64
N ALA A 46 -16.39 -10.98 -21.85
CA ALA A 46 -16.15 -11.33 -20.44
C ALA A 46 -14.83 -12.10 -20.19
N MET A 47 -14.40 -12.94 -21.14
CA MET A 47 -13.12 -13.65 -21.08
C MET A 47 -11.90 -12.71 -21.04
N HIS A 48 -11.92 -11.60 -21.79
CA HIS A 48 -10.83 -10.63 -21.77
C HIS A 48 -10.75 -9.91 -20.42
N CYS A 49 -11.90 -9.57 -19.81
CA CYS A 49 -11.93 -9.04 -18.44
C CYS A 49 -11.34 -10.01 -17.43
N VAL A 50 -11.68 -11.31 -17.50
CA VAL A 50 -11.10 -12.35 -16.63
C VAL A 50 -9.60 -12.47 -16.85
N ILE A 51 -9.13 -12.48 -18.10
CA ILE A 51 -7.70 -12.52 -18.41
C ILE A 51 -6.98 -11.31 -17.82
N VAL A 52 -7.51 -10.09 -18.00
CA VAL A 52 -6.92 -8.87 -17.44
C VAL A 52 -6.88 -8.96 -15.91
N LEU A 53 -7.95 -9.44 -15.26
CA LEU A 53 -8.02 -9.56 -13.81
C LEU A 53 -7.00 -10.57 -13.25
N VAL A 54 -6.73 -11.65 -13.99
CA VAL A 54 -5.72 -12.67 -13.61
C VAL A 54 -4.31 -12.19 -13.94
N VAL A 55 -4.11 -11.56 -15.10
CA VAL A 55 -2.78 -11.15 -15.57
C VAL A 55 -2.24 -9.93 -14.82
N THR A 56 -3.10 -9.01 -14.39
CA THR A 56 -2.69 -7.80 -13.66
C THR A 56 -1.95 -8.10 -12.34
N PRO A 57 -2.38 -9.06 -11.48
CA PRO A 57 -1.66 -9.39 -10.25
C PRO A 57 -0.45 -10.30 -10.48
N LEU A 58 -0.37 -11.08 -11.57
CA LEU A 58 0.74 -12.02 -11.82
C LEU A 58 2.15 -11.41 -11.76
N PRO A 59 2.46 -10.24 -12.37
CA PRO A 59 3.80 -9.66 -12.28
C PRO A 59 4.16 -9.28 -10.84
N CYS A 60 3.19 -8.77 -10.08
CA CYS A 60 3.38 -8.44 -8.66
C CYS A 60 3.65 -9.71 -7.84
N LEU A 61 2.84 -10.76 -8.05
CA LEU A 61 3.00 -12.05 -7.39
C LEU A 61 4.36 -12.68 -7.70
N LEU A 62 4.80 -12.63 -8.96
CA LEU A 62 6.11 -13.15 -9.36
C LEU A 62 7.24 -12.43 -8.62
N VAL A 63 7.19 -11.10 -8.53
CA VAL A 63 8.19 -10.32 -7.78
C VAL A 63 8.18 -10.69 -6.30
N ILE A 64 7.01 -10.84 -5.69
CA ILE A 64 6.89 -11.25 -4.28
C ILE A 64 7.47 -12.65 -4.08
N VAL A 65 7.12 -13.62 -4.94
CA VAL A 65 7.64 -14.99 -4.85
C VAL A 65 9.16 -15.02 -5.00
N LEU A 66 9.73 -14.23 -5.91
CA LEU A 66 11.19 -14.11 -6.04
C LEU A 66 11.82 -13.59 -4.75
N ILE A 67 11.24 -12.58 -4.12
CA ILE A 67 11.75 -12.03 -2.86
C ILE A 67 11.58 -13.03 -1.70
N GLU A 68 10.47 -13.77 -1.67
CA GLU A 68 10.16 -14.79 -0.67
C GLU A 68 11.03 -16.05 -0.82
N SER A 69 11.52 -16.33 -2.03
CA SER A 69 12.41 -17.46 -2.31
C SER A 69 13.81 -17.32 -1.72
N ILE A 70 14.16 -16.14 -1.19
CA ILE A 70 15.42 -15.91 -0.49
C ILE A 70 15.45 -16.78 0.77
N PRO A 71 16.43 -17.68 0.95
CA PRO A 71 16.48 -18.59 2.09
C PRO A 71 16.75 -17.82 3.39
N LEU A 72 15.87 -18.00 4.38
CA LEU A 72 16.05 -17.42 5.72
C LEU A 72 16.81 -18.37 6.63
N ARG A 73 17.75 -17.81 7.39
CA ARG A 73 18.38 -18.51 8.51
C ARG A 73 17.48 -18.44 9.75
N PRO A 74 17.61 -19.39 10.69
CA PRO A 74 16.84 -19.37 11.93
C PRO A 74 17.04 -18.04 12.67
N PRO A 75 15.97 -17.40 13.17
CA PRO A 75 16.09 -16.16 13.93
C PRO A 75 16.76 -16.37 15.31
N ALA A 76 17.01 -17.62 15.71
CA ALA A 76 17.75 -17.96 16.93
C ALA A 76 19.25 -17.62 16.83
N ASP A 77 19.81 -17.46 15.63
CA ASP A 77 21.24 -17.18 15.41
C ASP A 77 21.62 -15.69 15.65
N GLY A 78 20.66 -14.89 16.11
CA GLY A 78 20.84 -13.48 16.43
C GLY A 78 20.78 -12.55 15.22
N ILE A 79 20.83 -11.23 15.51
CA ILE A 79 20.67 -10.19 14.49
C ILE A 79 21.83 -10.20 13.47
N GLU A 80 23.04 -10.54 13.91
CA GLU A 80 24.28 -10.63 13.12
C GLU A 80 24.16 -11.62 11.94
N HIS A 81 23.43 -12.72 12.13
CA HIS A 81 23.26 -13.77 11.11
C HIS A 81 21.99 -13.60 10.27
N SER A 82 21.20 -12.58 10.56
CA SER A 82 19.88 -12.33 9.95
C SER A 82 19.94 -11.35 8.77
N PHE A 83 21.11 -11.06 8.19
CA PHE A 83 21.25 -10.08 7.10
C PHE A 83 20.27 -10.29 5.92
N LEU A 84 20.06 -11.54 5.51
CA LEU A 84 19.12 -11.89 4.42
C LEU A 84 17.66 -11.55 4.76
N LEU A 85 17.29 -11.61 6.04
CA LEU A 85 15.96 -11.19 6.50
C LEU A 85 15.76 -9.69 6.28
N TRP A 86 16.78 -8.87 6.56
CA TRP A 86 16.72 -7.42 6.35
C TRP A 86 16.70 -7.05 4.87
N VAL A 87 17.48 -7.72 4.03
CA VAL A 87 17.46 -7.53 2.57
C VAL A 87 16.09 -7.86 1.98
N ARG A 88 15.51 -9.01 2.36
CA ARG A 88 14.16 -9.41 1.96
C ARG A 88 13.13 -8.37 2.42
N THR A 89 13.19 -7.97 3.68
CA THR A 89 12.27 -7.00 4.27
C THR A 89 12.35 -5.65 3.56
N PHE A 90 13.56 -5.20 3.22
CA PHE A 90 13.79 -3.99 2.42
C PHE A 90 13.21 -4.11 1.00
N ALA A 91 13.47 -5.21 0.29
CA ALA A 91 12.95 -5.42 -1.05
C ALA A 91 11.42 -5.44 -1.08
N LEU A 92 10.78 -6.16 -0.13
CA LEU A 92 9.33 -6.20 0.01
C LEU A 92 8.74 -4.81 0.27
N THR A 93 9.34 -4.05 1.19
CA THR A 93 8.85 -2.71 1.52
C THR A 93 8.96 -1.75 0.35
N VAL A 94 10.03 -1.79 -0.45
CA VAL A 94 10.13 -0.99 -1.69
C VAL A 94 8.98 -1.33 -2.65
N VAL A 95 8.71 -2.62 -2.88
CA VAL A 95 7.64 -3.06 -3.79
C VAL A 95 6.26 -2.61 -3.28
N VAL A 96 6.00 -2.75 -1.99
CA VAL A 96 4.73 -2.32 -1.37
C VAL A 96 4.55 -0.81 -1.51
N VAL A 97 5.57 -0.03 -1.17
CA VAL A 97 5.48 1.44 -1.26
C VAL A 97 5.27 1.88 -2.70
N LEU A 98 6.00 1.31 -3.67
CA LEU A 98 5.75 1.57 -5.09
C LEU A 98 4.33 1.20 -5.51
N GLY A 99 3.81 0.05 -5.06
CA GLY A 99 2.44 -0.40 -5.34
C GLY A 99 1.37 0.52 -4.77
N CYS A 100 1.61 1.13 -3.61
CA CYS A 100 0.73 2.15 -3.03
C CYS A 100 0.90 3.51 -3.71
N MET A 101 2.12 3.86 -4.09
CA MET A 101 2.44 5.20 -4.60
C MET A 101 2.06 5.38 -6.08
N TRP A 102 2.21 4.32 -6.86
CA TRP A 102 2.01 4.36 -8.31
C TRP A 102 0.57 4.71 -8.70
N PRO A 103 -0.48 4.10 -8.12
CA PRO A 103 -1.87 4.43 -8.44
C PRO A 103 -2.26 5.87 -8.09
N CYS A 104 -1.63 6.47 -7.06
CA CYS A 104 -1.90 7.86 -6.67
C CYS A 104 -1.69 8.85 -7.82
N ARG A 105 -0.74 8.58 -8.73
CA ARG A 105 -0.51 9.41 -9.94
C ARG A 105 -1.70 9.41 -10.90
N VAL A 106 -2.46 8.32 -10.92
CA VAL A 106 -3.62 8.13 -11.80
C VAL A 106 -4.90 8.64 -11.13
N VAL A 107 -5.00 8.44 -9.82
CA VAL A 107 -6.20 8.78 -9.03
C VAL A 107 -6.27 10.28 -8.72
N VAL A 108 -5.14 10.96 -8.51
CA VAL A 108 -5.10 12.39 -8.16
C VAL A 108 -4.87 13.25 -9.41
N PRO A 109 -5.93 13.85 -10.01
CA PRO A 109 -5.77 14.71 -11.17
C PRO A 109 -5.00 15.98 -10.80
N GLY A 110 -3.98 16.33 -11.59
CA GLY A 110 -3.19 17.55 -11.40
C GLY A 110 -1.89 17.39 -10.60
N LEU A 111 -1.48 16.15 -10.28
CA LEU A 111 -0.22 15.89 -9.60
C LEU A 111 0.87 15.48 -10.62
N PRO A 112 1.73 16.41 -11.11
CA PRO A 112 2.80 16.11 -12.06
C PRO A 112 3.99 15.41 -11.38
N LEU A 113 3.72 14.30 -10.68
CA LEU A 113 4.78 13.45 -10.16
C LEU A 113 5.44 12.71 -11.32
N SER A 114 6.73 12.98 -11.54
CA SER A 114 7.56 12.15 -12.41
C SER A 114 7.81 10.77 -11.75
N ILE A 115 8.23 9.78 -12.54
CA ILE A 115 8.52 8.42 -12.04
C ILE A 115 9.70 8.44 -11.06
N THR A 116 10.70 9.27 -11.34
CA THR A 116 11.93 9.38 -10.55
C THR A 116 11.69 9.74 -9.07
N PRO A 117 10.97 10.83 -8.73
CA PRO A 117 10.71 11.16 -7.33
C PRO A 117 9.89 10.10 -6.61
N VAL A 118 9.02 9.36 -7.30
CA VAL A 118 8.27 8.24 -6.70
C VAL A 118 9.20 7.09 -6.32
N ILE A 119 10.14 6.73 -7.19
CA ILE A 119 11.14 5.69 -6.89
C ILE A 119 12.06 6.14 -5.74
N VAL A 120 12.50 7.40 -5.75
CA VAL A 120 13.34 7.95 -4.68
C VAL A 120 12.59 7.98 -3.35
N ALA A 121 11.34 8.42 -3.34
CA ALA A 121 10.49 8.43 -2.16
C ALA A 121 10.23 7.03 -1.61
N ALA A 122 9.96 6.06 -2.49
CA ALA A 122 9.73 4.68 -2.11
C ALA A 122 10.96 4.02 -1.50
N THR A 123 12.13 4.22 -2.13
CA THR A 123 13.40 3.70 -1.60
C THR A 123 13.79 4.39 -0.29
N ALA A 124 13.65 5.71 -0.17
CA ALA A 124 13.91 6.43 1.06
C ALA A 124 13.00 5.98 2.23
N SER A 125 11.71 5.76 1.95
CA SER A 125 10.74 5.27 2.95
C SER A 125 11.06 3.85 3.39
N ALA A 126 11.46 2.98 2.46
CA ALA A 126 11.89 1.62 2.77
C ALA A 126 13.20 1.58 3.59
N ILE A 127 14.17 2.44 3.28
CA ILE A 127 15.41 2.60 4.07
C ILE A 127 15.06 3.03 5.49
N ALA A 128 14.22 4.05 5.65
CA ALA A 128 13.81 4.55 6.96
C ALA A 128 13.09 3.48 7.78
N GLY A 129 12.18 2.72 7.16
CA GLY A 129 11.46 1.63 7.82
C GLY A 129 12.38 0.48 8.23
N ALA A 130 13.26 0.03 7.33
CA ALA A 130 14.20 -1.05 7.60
C ALA A 130 15.24 -0.67 8.67
N ALA A 131 15.83 0.52 8.56
CA ALA A 131 16.79 1.03 9.54
C ALA A 131 16.16 1.26 10.91
N GLY A 132 14.93 1.79 10.95
CA GLY A 132 14.17 1.94 12.19
C GLY A 132 13.91 0.60 12.86
N ALA A 133 13.39 -0.38 12.12
CA ALA A 133 13.16 -1.72 12.64
C ALA A 133 14.45 -2.43 13.09
N PHE A 134 15.56 -2.25 12.36
CA PHE A 134 16.88 -2.77 12.74
C PHE A 134 17.38 -2.14 14.05
N GLY A 135 17.26 -0.82 14.19
CA GLY A 135 17.65 -0.11 15.41
C GLY A 135 16.83 -0.55 16.63
N ILE A 136 15.52 -0.74 16.47
CA ILE A 136 14.66 -1.26 17.53
C ILE A 136 15.04 -2.71 17.87
N ALA A 137 15.39 -3.54 16.88
CA ALA A 137 15.84 -4.91 17.08
C ALA A 137 17.16 -4.98 17.85
N TYR A 138 18.06 -4.05 17.56
CA TYR A 138 19.31 -3.91 18.30
C TYR A 138 19.07 -3.46 19.75
N ALA A 139 18.10 -2.58 19.99
CA ALA A 139 17.83 -2.03 21.33
C ALA A 139 17.03 -2.96 22.25
N ILE A 140 15.99 -3.62 21.73
CA ILE A 140 15.05 -4.44 22.51
C ILE A 140 15.46 -5.93 22.52
N GLY A 141 16.23 -6.35 21.52
CA GLY A 141 16.60 -7.74 21.29
C GLY A 141 15.87 -8.36 20.11
N PHE A 142 16.48 -9.39 19.54
CA PHE A 142 15.99 -10.14 18.39
C PHE A 142 15.50 -11.53 18.83
N PRO A 143 14.37 -12.05 18.30
CA PRO A 143 13.51 -11.50 17.25
C PRO A 143 12.57 -10.38 17.73
N LEU A 144 12.31 -9.42 16.84
CA LEU A 144 11.43 -8.30 17.15
C LEU A 144 9.95 -8.74 17.23
N PRO A 145 9.22 -8.46 18.31
CA PRO A 145 7.78 -8.63 18.32
C PRO A 145 7.14 -7.59 17.37
N PHE A 146 6.21 -8.03 16.52
CA PHE A 146 5.44 -7.16 15.62
C PHE A 146 6.26 -6.38 14.57
N THR A 147 7.36 -6.95 14.04
CA THR A 147 8.24 -6.32 13.03
C THR A 147 7.48 -5.65 11.88
N LEU A 148 6.47 -6.34 11.33
CA LEU A 148 5.69 -5.82 10.20
C LEU A 148 4.91 -4.56 10.55
N VAL A 149 4.37 -4.46 11.76
CA VAL A 149 3.58 -3.30 12.21
C VAL A 149 4.49 -2.09 12.39
N LEU A 150 5.65 -2.28 13.01
CA LEU A 150 6.62 -1.21 13.24
C LEU A 150 7.17 -0.66 11.93
N ILE A 151 7.46 -1.54 10.97
CA ILE A 151 7.88 -1.15 9.62
C ILE A 151 6.75 -0.41 8.90
N ALA A 152 5.52 -0.94 8.93
CA ALA A 152 4.39 -0.32 8.26
C ALA A 152 4.14 1.11 8.79
N LEU A 153 4.19 1.31 10.11
CA LEU A 153 4.00 2.64 10.71
C LEU A 153 5.07 3.64 10.25
N ALA A 154 6.34 3.23 10.27
CA ALA A 154 7.46 4.07 9.82
C ALA A 154 7.37 4.39 8.33
N VAL A 155 7.00 3.41 7.52
CA VAL A 155 6.83 3.53 6.06
C VAL A 155 5.67 4.46 5.71
N VAL A 156 4.52 4.32 6.37
CA VAL A 156 3.35 5.19 6.10
C VAL A 156 3.67 6.62 6.45
N HIS A 157 4.27 6.88 7.62
CA HIS A 157 4.61 8.24 8.04
C HIS A 157 5.64 8.89 7.10
N SER A 158 6.69 8.17 6.73
CA SER A 158 7.70 8.67 5.78
C SER A 158 7.15 8.90 4.37
N SER A 159 6.28 8.01 3.89
CA SER A 159 5.64 8.14 2.57
C SER A 159 4.72 9.36 2.52
N VAL A 160 3.92 9.62 3.56
CA VAL A 160 3.05 10.80 3.65
C VAL A 160 3.87 12.09 3.67
N ILE A 161 4.96 12.14 4.45
CA ILE A 161 5.87 13.28 4.48
C ILE A 161 6.51 13.50 3.11
N SER A 162 6.98 12.43 2.47
CA SER A 162 7.60 12.53 1.14
C SER A 162 6.61 13.05 0.09
N TYR A 163 5.38 12.54 0.08
CA TYR A 163 4.31 13.04 -0.77
C TYR A 163 4.00 14.52 -0.54
N TRP A 164 3.82 14.92 0.72
CA TRP A 164 3.54 16.30 1.05
C TRP A 164 4.68 17.24 0.65
N SER A 165 5.92 16.77 0.80
CA SER A 165 7.12 17.53 0.40
C SER A 165 7.23 17.66 -1.12
N LEU A 166 6.91 16.59 -1.87
CA LEU A 166 6.86 16.60 -3.33
C LEU A 166 5.73 17.49 -3.85
N CYS A 167 4.57 17.49 -3.21
CA CYS A 167 3.46 18.41 -3.55
C CYS A 167 3.82 19.87 -3.30
N LYS A 168 4.67 20.19 -2.32
CA LYS A 168 5.13 21.57 -2.07
C LYS A 168 6.16 22.09 -3.07
N LEU A 169 6.85 21.20 -3.77
CA LEU A 169 7.91 21.54 -4.73
C LEU A 169 7.39 21.73 -6.17
N LEU A 170 6.13 21.38 -6.42
CA LEU A 170 5.43 21.49 -7.70
C LEU A 170 4.48 22.70 -7.68
#